data_AF-A0A914FMN4-F1
#
_entry.id   AF-A0A914FMN4-F1
#
_cell.length_a   1.000
_cell.length_b   1.000
_cell.length_c   1.000
_cell.angle_alpha   90.00
_cell.angle_beta   90.00
_cell.angle_gamma   90.00
#
_symmetry.space_group_name_H-M   'P 1'
#
loop_
_entity.id
_entity.type
_entity.pdbx_description
1 polymer ?
#
loop_
_entity_poly.entity_id
_entity_poly.type
_entity_poly.pdbx_seq_one_letter_code
_entity_poly.pdbx_strand_id
1 'polypeptide(L)'
;MPDSVQQYIHRVGRTARAGKAGRAISLVGEGERKLLKSIVKHNQHSTIKQRNLAPEVIAAYKERISTLESSIERVQREAVIDNQLRLTEDKLAKVEKRVLTGEDEREGRVWMKSAAEKKKEDSKVQREAVIDNQLRLTEDKLAKVEKRVLTGEDEREGRIWMKSAAEKKKEEKKSQNALRKLTLKKEKQQKTPEDRAAEKEAAYQARQIKKAHKPKRMRAIVEDDPKGKRNGKKRKKSSFVDHLTDTSSRSVKRFRYGPEDEEFRKAKQDQKKQGKLKNRGRK
;
A
#
# COMPACT_ATOMS: atom_id res chain seq x y z
N MET A 1 -6.57 14.14 -23.36
CA MET A 1 -6.29 14.36 -21.93
C MET A 1 -6.99 13.29 -21.09
N PRO A 2 -6.55 13.01 -19.84
CA PRO A 2 -7.34 12.17 -18.92
C PRO A 2 -8.72 12.77 -18.65
N ASP A 3 -9.72 11.95 -18.37
CA ASP A 3 -11.13 12.41 -18.26
C ASP A 3 -11.43 13.21 -16.98
N SER A 4 -10.57 13.07 -15.96
CA SER A 4 -10.73 13.75 -14.66
C SER A 4 -9.60 14.72 -14.36
N VAL A 5 -9.96 15.86 -13.77
CA VAL A 5 -9.03 16.91 -13.32
C VAL A 5 -8.03 16.37 -12.29
N GLN A 6 -8.47 15.51 -11.37
CA GLN A 6 -7.58 14.96 -10.34
C GLN A 6 -6.49 14.08 -10.99
N GLN A 7 -6.87 13.27 -11.97
CA GLN A 7 -5.92 12.44 -12.69
C GLN A 7 -4.95 13.30 -13.51
N TYR A 8 -5.42 14.41 -14.07
CA TYR A 8 -4.56 15.41 -14.72
C TYR A 8 -3.52 16.00 -13.74
N ILE A 9 -3.95 16.44 -12.55
CA ILE A 9 -3.06 16.97 -11.51
C ILE A 9 -1.99 15.94 -11.13
N HIS A 10 -2.37 14.67 -10.95
CA HIS A 10 -1.40 13.61 -10.64
C HIS A 10 -0.40 13.37 -11.79
N ARG A 11 -0.86 13.47 -13.05
CA ARG A 11 0.03 13.34 -14.21
C ARG A 11 1.03 14.48 -14.27
N VAL A 12 0.57 15.73 -14.14
CA VAL A 12 1.43 16.92 -14.16
C VAL A 12 2.34 16.98 -12.95
N GLY A 13 1.86 16.57 -11.77
CA GLY A 13 2.64 16.49 -10.52
C GLY A 13 3.79 15.49 -10.53
N ARG A 14 3.93 14.68 -11.61
CA ARG A 14 5.17 13.92 -11.83
C ARG A 14 6.35 14.82 -12.20
N THR A 15 6.06 15.98 -12.81
CA THR A 15 7.03 17.01 -13.20
C THR A 15 7.31 17.97 -12.03
N ALA A 16 8.36 18.79 -12.14
CA ALA A 16 8.68 19.86 -11.18
C ALA A 16 8.85 19.42 -9.70
N ARG A 17 9.67 18.39 -9.45
CA ARG A 17 9.89 17.85 -8.09
C ARG A 17 10.89 18.67 -7.30
N ALA A 18 10.66 18.78 -5.98
CA ALA A 18 11.59 19.40 -5.03
C ALA A 18 12.01 20.84 -5.42
N GLY A 19 11.04 21.68 -5.81
CA GLY A 19 11.28 23.08 -6.16
C GLY A 19 11.94 23.33 -7.51
N LYS A 20 12.23 22.28 -8.30
CA LYS A 20 12.74 22.43 -9.67
C LYS A 20 11.61 22.79 -10.62
N ALA A 21 11.91 23.60 -11.63
CA ALA A 21 10.99 23.88 -12.72
C ALA A 21 10.68 22.61 -13.53
N GLY A 22 9.44 22.50 -14.02
CA GLY A 22 9.01 21.44 -14.92
C GLY A 22 7.97 21.99 -15.88
N ARG A 23 7.95 21.43 -17.10
CA ARG A 23 7.03 21.87 -18.15
C ARG A 23 6.13 20.69 -18.53
N ALA A 24 4.82 20.91 -18.44
CA ALA A 24 3.82 19.96 -18.92
C ALA A 24 3.11 20.58 -20.13
N ILE A 25 3.02 19.82 -21.23
CA ILE A 25 2.36 20.23 -22.46
C ILE A 25 1.19 19.28 -22.67
N SER A 26 0.01 19.86 -22.87
CA SER A 26 -1.24 19.12 -23.08
C SER A 26 -1.81 19.52 -24.43
N LEU A 27 -2.03 18.54 -25.30
CA LEU A 27 -2.78 18.73 -26.54
C LEU A 27 -4.27 18.63 -26.20
N VAL A 28 -5.03 19.64 -26.57
CA VAL A 28 -6.46 19.76 -26.23
C VAL A 28 -7.26 19.84 -27.52
N GLY A 29 -8.09 18.84 -27.76
CA GLY A 29 -9.09 18.86 -28.82
C GLY A 29 -10.43 19.45 -28.36
N GLU A 30 -11.43 19.45 -29.23
CA GLU A 30 -12.74 20.06 -28.96
C GLU A 30 -13.48 19.41 -27.78
N GLY A 31 -13.49 18.08 -27.70
CA GLY A 31 -14.18 17.34 -26.64
C GLY A 31 -13.66 17.62 -25.23
N GLU A 32 -12.39 18.03 -25.10
CA GLU A 32 -11.71 18.22 -23.83
C GLU A 32 -11.78 19.67 -23.31
N ARG A 33 -12.45 20.56 -24.05
CA ARG A 33 -12.56 21.99 -23.71
C ARG A 33 -13.24 22.24 -22.37
N LYS A 34 -14.22 21.41 -22.00
CA LYS A 34 -14.90 21.47 -20.69
C LYS A 34 -13.92 21.19 -19.55
N LEU A 35 -13.04 20.21 -19.73
CA LEU A 35 -12.01 19.84 -18.78
C LEU A 35 -10.91 20.91 -18.69
N LEU A 36 -10.50 21.49 -19.82
CA LEU A 36 -9.54 22.61 -19.79
C LEU A 36 -10.09 23.79 -18.98
N LYS A 37 -11.38 24.14 -19.16
CA LYS A 37 -12.03 25.19 -18.37
C LYS A 37 -12.04 24.88 -16.88
N SER A 38 -12.31 23.63 -16.49
CA SER A 38 -12.28 23.25 -15.06
C SER A 38 -10.86 23.26 -14.48
N ILE A 39 -9.85 22.86 -15.25
CA ILE A 39 -8.43 22.97 -14.86
C ILE A 39 -8.03 24.43 -14.65
N VAL A 40 -8.36 25.32 -15.60
CA VAL A 40 -8.07 26.76 -15.48
C VAL A 40 -8.79 27.35 -14.28
N LYS A 41 -10.06 26.99 -14.04
CA LYS A 41 -10.82 27.45 -12.87
C LYS A 41 -10.24 26.97 -11.53
N HIS A 42 -9.68 25.77 -11.47
CA HIS A 42 -9.02 25.26 -10.28
C HIS A 42 -7.62 25.90 -10.07
N ASN A 43 -7.01 26.42 -11.13
CA ASN A 43 -5.67 27.00 -11.10
C ASN A 43 -5.71 28.51 -11.41
N GLN A 44 -6.30 29.28 -10.49
CA GLN A 44 -6.49 30.73 -10.64
C GLN A 44 -5.19 31.53 -10.45
N HIS A 45 -4.22 30.97 -9.72
CA HIS A 45 -3.02 31.70 -9.30
C HIS A 45 -1.84 31.58 -10.27
N SER A 46 -1.92 30.72 -11.30
CA SER A 46 -0.84 30.57 -12.29
C SER A 46 -1.32 30.80 -13.72
N THR A 47 -0.49 31.50 -14.49
CA THR A 47 -0.79 31.82 -15.88
C THR A 47 -0.46 30.62 -16.78
N ILE A 48 -1.49 30.00 -17.34
CA ILE A 48 -1.34 28.91 -18.32
C ILE A 48 -1.13 29.51 -19.70
N LYS A 49 -0.01 29.18 -20.35
CA LYS A 49 0.28 29.63 -21.72
C LYS A 49 -0.52 28.78 -22.72
N GLN A 50 -1.49 29.37 -23.39
CA GLN A 50 -2.22 28.74 -24.50
C GLN A 50 -1.58 29.12 -25.83
N ARG A 51 -1.24 28.13 -26.66
CA ARG A 51 -0.72 28.33 -28.01
C ARG A 51 -1.59 27.59 -29.01
N ASN A 52 -2.08 28.31 -30.01
CA ASN A 52 -2.73 27.71 -31.17
C ASN A 52 -1.66 27.27 -32.16
N LEU A 53 -1.77 26.05 -32.69
CA LEU A 53 -0.86 25.52 -33.70
C LEU A 53 -1.38 25.90 -35.09
N ALA A 54 -0.50 26.45 -35.93
CA ALA A 54 -0.83 26.77 -37.31
C ALA A 54 -1.09 25.47 -38.12
N PRO A 55 -2.08 25.46 -39.02
CA PRO A 55 -2.44 24.27 -39.80
C PRO A 55 -1.30 23.78 -40.70
N GLU A 56 -0.45 24.69 -41.20
CA GLU A 56 0.73 24.37 -42.02
C GLU A 56 1.72 23.46 -41.28
N VAL A 57 1.99 23.76 -40.01
CA VAL A 57 2.89 22.94 -39.18
C VAL A 57 2.29 21.54 -39.00
N ILE A 58 0.98 21.44 -38.81
CA ILE A 58 0.28 20.16 -38.68
C ILE A 58 0.41 19.35 -39.96
N ALA A 59 0.26 19.98 -41.13
CA ALA A 59 0.41 19.32 -42.43
C ALA A 59 1.83 18.76 -42.63
N ALA A 60 2.86 19.56 -42.36
CA ALA A 60 4.26 19.11 -42.47
C ALA A 60 4.58 17.90 -41.57
N TYR A 61 4.05 17.89 -40.34
CA TYR A 61 4.22 16.73 -39.45
C TYR A 61 3.40 15.52 -39.86
N LYS A 62 2.22 15.70 -40.48
CA LYS A 62 1.44 14.59 -41.04
C LYS A 62 2.20 13.89 -42.17
N GLU A 63 2.78 14.65 -43.09
CA GLU A 63 3.62 14.08 -44.15
C GLU A 63 4.80 13.31 -43.57
N ARG A 64 5.47 13.87 -42.57
CA ARG A 64 6.58 13.20 -41.87
C ARG A 64 6.15 11.91 -41.14
N ILE A 65 4.93 11.85 -40.61
CA ILE A 65 4.42 10.62 -40.00
C ILE A 65 4.13 9.57 -41.08
N SER A 66 3.56 9.97 -42.21
CA SER A 66 3.28 9.06 -43.34
C SER A 66 4.56 8.42 -43.88
N THR A 67 5.67 9.16 -43.98
CA THR A 67 6.94 8.57 -44.42
C THR A 67 7.50 7.55 -43.40
N LEU A 68 7.24 7.75 -42.11
CA LEU A 68 7.68 6.84 -41.04
C LEU A 68 6.77 5.64 -40.83
N GLU A 69 5.56 5.64 -41.38
CA GLU A 69 4.55 4.60 -41.19
C GLU A 69 5.08 3.22 -41.60
N SER A 70 5.73 3.12 -42.75
CA SER A 70 6.37 1.89 -43.23
C SER A 70 7.42 1.32 -42.24
N SER A 71 8.20 2.18 -41.60
CA SER A 71 9.21 1.81 -40.61
C SER A 71 8.57 1.34 -39.30
N ILE A 72 7.51 2.03 -38.87
CA ILE A 72 6.74 1.66 -37.67
C ILE A 72 6.09 0.30 -37.85
N GLU A 73 5.45 0.05 -39.00
CA GLU A 73 4.82 -1.22 -39.31
C GLU A 73 5.83 -2.38 -39.34
N ARG A 74 7.05 -2.13 -39.85
CA ARG A 74 8.11 -3.12 -39.81
C ARG A 74 8.49 -3.48 -38.38
N VAL A 75 8.74 -2.48 -37.52
CA VAL A 75 9.09 -2.70 -36.10
C VAL A 75 7.95 -3.38 -35.34
N GLN A 76 6.69 -3.03 -35.62
CA GLN A 76 5.54 -3.67 -35.00
C GLN A 76 5.42 -5.14 -35.41
N ARG A 77 5.62 -5.45 -36.69
CA ARG A 77 5.64 -6.84 -37.18
C ARG A 77 6.77 -7.64 -36.56
N GLU A 78 7.99 -7.10 -36.56
CA GLU A 78 9.16 -7.70 -35.90
C GLU A 78 8.86 -7.97 -34.42
N ALA A 79 8.31 -7.01 -33.68
CA ALA A 79 7.97 -7.18 -32.26
C ALA A 79 6.91 -8.26 -32.00
N VAL A 80 5.93 -8.42 -32.91
CA VAL A 80 4.93 -9.50 -32.81
C VAL A 80 5.57 -10.85 -33.06
N ILE A 81 6.43 -10.95 -34.09
CA ILE A 81 7.17 -12.16 -34.42
C ILE A 81 8.07 -12.56 -33.23
N ASP A 82 8.86 -11.63 -32.70
CA ASP A 82 9.74 -11.88 -31.56
C ASP A 82 8.96 -12.34 -30.32
N ASN A 83 7.81 -11.73 -30.06
CA ASN A 83 6.95 -12.15 -28.96
C ASN A 83 6.39 -13.56 -29.17
N GLN A 84 5.98 -13.89 -30.39
CA GLN A 84 5.51 -15.23 -30.73
C GLN A 84 6.65 -16.25 -30.60
N LEU A 85 7.83 -15.95 -31.13
CA LEU A 85 9.03 -16.77 -31.04
C LEU A 85 9.36 -17.05 -29.57
N ARG A 86 9.43 -16.01 -28.74
CA ARG A 86 9.66 -16.14 -27.29
C ARG A 86 8.64 -17.02 -26.60
N LEU A 87 7.34 -16.89 -26.94
CA LEU A 87 6.30 -17.75 -26.39
C LEU A 87 6.44 -19.21 -26.84
N THR A 88 6.89 -19.44 -28.07
CA THR A 88 7.14 -20.80 -28.58
C THR A 88 8.38 -21.41 -27.95
N GLU A 89 9.47 -20.67 -27.80
CA GLU A 89 10.69 -21.07 -27.10
C GLU A 89 10.40 -21.39 -25.64
N ASP A 90 9.67 -20.52 -24.94
CA ASP A 90 9.24 -20.74 -23.55
C ASP A 90 8.42 -22.04 -23.41
N LYS A 91 7.66 -22.44 -24.43
CA LYS A 91 6.91 -23.70 -24.46
C LYS A 91 7.80 -24.88 -24.80
N LEU A 92 8.70 -24.73 -25.78
CA LEU A 92 9.64 -25.77 -26.17
C LEU A 92 10.57 -26.12 -25.02
N ALA A 93 11.16 -25.12 -24.37
CA ALA A 93 12.01 -25.30 -23.19
C ALA A 93 11.28 -26.02 -22.04
N LYS A 94 9.97 -25.77 -21.85
CA LYS A 94 9.15 -26.52 -20.89
C LYS A 94 8.93 -27.97 -21.32
N VAL A 95 8.72 -28.23 -22.60
CA VAL A 95 8.59 -29.59 -23.14
C VAL A 95 9.90 -30.34 -23.01
N GLU A 96 11.01 -29.75 -23.46
CA GLU A 96 12.36 -30.31 -23.36
C GLU A 96 12.70 -30.65 -21.91
N LYS A 97 12.47 -29.72 -20.98
CA LYS A 97 12.66 -29.96 -19.55
C LYS A 97 11.87 -31.19 -19.09
N ARG A 98 10.58 -31.31 -19.44
CA ARG A 98 9.75 -32.47 -19.07
C ARG A 98 10.27 -33.78 -19.65
N VAL A 99 10.72 -33.77 -20.91
CA VAL A 99 11.26 -34.96 -21.57
C VAL A 99 12.58 -35.39 -20.93
N LEU A 100 13.46 -34.43 -20.61
CA LEU A 100 14.77 -34.68 -20.00
C LEU A 100 14.69 -35.14 -18.54
N THR A 101 13.87 -34.50 -17.71
CA THR A 101 13.77 -34.86 -16.29
C THR A 101 12.75 -35.99 -16.04
N GLY A 102 11.87 -36.31 -17.00
CA GLY A 102 10.80 -37.29 -16.83
C GLY A 102 9.74 -36.91 -15.79
N GLU A 103 9.92 -35.77 -15.11
CA GLU A 103 9.01 -35.23 -14.13
C GLU A 103 7.92 -34.43 -14.86
N ASP A 104 6.69 -34.95 -14.82
CA ASP A 104 5.49 -34.15 -15.02
C ASP A 104 5.43 -33.12 -13.88
N GLU A 105 6.11 -31.97 -14.03
CA GLU A 105 5.88 -30.77 -13.22
C GLU A 105 4.47 -30.19 -13.55
N ARG A 106 3.42 -31.01 -13.39
CA ARG A 106 2.03 -30.55 -13.21
C ARG A 106 1.85 -29.86 -11.86
N GLU A 107 2.86 -29.89 -11.00
CA GLU A 107 2.82 -29.29 -9.68
C GLU A 107 3.74 -28.08 -9.65
N GLY A 108 3.31 -27.02 -10.35
CA GLY A 108 3.84 -25.69 -10.06
C GLY A 108 3.70 -25.44 -8.56
N ARG A 109 4.81 -25.10 -7.90
CA ARG A 109 4.93 -24.85 -6.46
C ARG A 109 3.68 -24.18 -5.91
N VAL A 110 2.81 -24.96 -5.27
CA VAL A 110 1.49 -24.50 -4.88
C VAL A 110 1.67 -23.61 -3.64
N TRP A 111 1.62 -22.30 -3.83
CA TRP A 111 1.62 -21.32 -2.74
C TRP A 111 0.35 -21.43 -1.86
N MET A 112 -0.60 -22.29 -2.24
CA MET A 112 -1.82 -22.62 -1.50
C MET A 112 -2.02 -24.14 -1.52
N LYS A 113 -2.82 -24.69 -0.60
CA LYS A 113 -3.18 -26.12 -0.61
C LYS A 113 -3.69 -26.54 -2.00
N SER A 114 -3.42 -27.77 -2.42
CA SER A 114 -3.88 -28.29 -3.71
C SER A 114 -5.40 -28.13 -3.84
N ALA A 115 -5.92 -27.87 -5.05
CA ALA A 115 -7.36 -27.70 -5.27
C ALA A 115 -8.19 -28.90 -4.75
N ALA A 116 -7.59 -30.10 -4.74
CA ALA A 116 -8.17 -31.29 -4.15
C ALA A 116 -8.22 -31.23 -2.61
N GLU A 117 -7.16 -30.75 -1.97
CA GLU A 117 -7.10 -30.58 -0.51
C GLU A 117 -8.07 -29.51 -0.03
N LYS A 118 -8.18 -28.39 -0.75
CA LYS A 118 -9.13 -27.32 -0.43
C LYS A 118 -10.58 -27.81 -0.52
N LYS A 119 -10.94 -28.60 -1.54
CA LYS A 119 -12.28 -29.20 -1.65
C LYS A 119 -12.57 -30.17 -0.49
N LYS A 120 -11.60 -31.00 -0.10
CA LYS A 120 -11.76 -31.91 1.05
C LYS A 120 -11.95 -31.12 2.34
N GLU A 121 -11.18 -30.07 2.54
CA GLU A 121 -11.27 -29.22 3.73
C GLU A 121 -12.58 -28.43 3.76
N ASP A 122 -13.00 -27.82 2.65
CA ASP A 122 -14.29 -27.15 2.51
C ASP A 122 -15.46 -28.12 2.79
N SER A 123 -15.37 -29.38 2.31
CA SER A 123 -16.38 -30.41 2.59
C SER A 123 -16.40 -30.84 4.06
N LYS A 124 -15.24 -30.85 4.74
CA LYS A 124 -15.12 -31.19 6.15
C LYS A 124 -15.71 -30.07 7.02
N VAL A 125 -15.37 -28.82 6.72
CA VAL A 125 -15.94 -27.62 7.36
C VAL A 125 -17.45 -27.56 7.15
N GLN A 126 -17.97 -27.93 5.98
CA GLN A 126 -19.42 -28.01 5.75
C GLN A 126 -20.09 -29.09 6.60
N ARG A 127 -19.50 -30.29 6.73
CA ARG A 127 -20.02 -31.36 7.60
C ARG A 127 -20.02 -30.94 9.07
N GLU A 128 -18.94 -30.32 9.52
CA GLU A 128 -18.80 -29.83 10.89
C GLU A 128 -19.80 -28.71 11.19
N ALA A 129 -20.03 -27.80 10.24
CA ALA A 129 -21.06 -26.77 10.36
C ALA A 129 -22.49 -27.34 10.40
N VAL A 130 -22.78 -28.43 9.69
CA VAL A 130 -24.08 -29.12 9.78
C VAL A 130 -24.26 -29.75 11.16
N ILE A 131 -23.22 -30.39 11.70
CA ILE A 131 -23.23 -30.99 13.04
C ILE A 131 -23.44 -29.90 14.11
N ASP A 132 -22.71 -28.80 14.04
CA ASP A 132 -22.85 -27.66 14.96
C ASP A 132 -24.26 -27.05 14.92
N ASN A 133 -24.87 -26.96 13.73
CA ASN A 133 -26.22 -26.43 13.59
C ASN A 133 -27.26 -27.40 14.18
N GLN A 134 -27.04 -28.70 14.01
CA GLN A 134 -27.89 -29.74 14.62
C GLN A 134 -27.79 -29.71 16.14
N LEU A 135 -26.59 -29.57 16.70
CA LEU A 135 -26.34 -29.47 18.14
C LEU A 135 -27.01 -28.21 18.74
N ARG A 136 -26.88 -27.06 18.08
CA ARG A 136 -27.59 -25.83 18.47
C ARG A 136 -29.11 -26.00 18.47
N LEU A 137 -29.67 -26.62 17.44
CA LEU A 137 -31.10 -26.91 17.37
C LEU A 137 -31.56 -27.85 18.48
N THR A 138 -30.71 -28.78 18.94
CA THR A 138 -31.03 -29.67 20.07
C THR A 138 -30.91 -28.94 21.41
N GLU A 139 -29.91 -28.09 21.59
CA GLU A 139 -29.73 -27.26 22.78
C GLU A 139 -30.89 -26.26 22.93
N ASP A 140 -31.31 -25.61 21.85
CA ASP A 140 -32.46 -24.68 21.85
C ASP A 140 -33.77 -25.40 22.18
N LYS A 141 -33.94 -26.65 21.71
CA LYS A 141 -35.10 -27.48 22.07
C LYS A 141 -35.08 -27.87 23.55
N LEU A 142 -33.93 -28.28 24.07
CA LEU A 142 -33.73 -28.60 25.49
C LEU A 142 -33.99 -27.38 26.37
N ALA A 143 -33.44 -26.22 26.02
CA ALA A 143 -33.68 -24.97 26.74
C ALA A 143 -35.16 -24.52 26.69
N LYS A 144 -35.86 -24.79 25.58
CA LYS A 144 -37.31 -24.52 25.45
C LYS A 144 -38.15 -25.48 26.29
N VAL A 145 -37.73 -26.73 26.44
CA VAL A 145 -38.35 -27.72 27.34
C VAL A 145 -38.08 -27.35 28.81
N GLU A 146 -36.83 -27.04 29.16
CA GLU A 146 -36.46 -26.59 30.52
C GLU A 146 -37.22 -25.34 30.94
N LYS A 147 -37.34 -24.33 30.06
CA LYS A 147 -38.18 -23.16 30.33
C LYS A 147 -39.64 -23.53 30.55
N ARG A 148 -40.21 -24.42 29.74
CA ARG A 148 -41.61 -24.87 29.90
C ARG A 148 -41.86 -25.61 31.21
N VAL A 149 -40.89 -26.40 31.66
CA VAL A 149 -40.98 -27.16 32.92
C VAL A 149 -40.79 -26.25 34.14
N LEU A 150 -39.93 -25.22 34.05
CA LEU A 150 -39.66 -24.32 35.17
C LEU A 150 -40.69 -23.21 35.38
N THR A 151 -41.29 -22.65 34.31
CA THR A 151 -42.17 -21.47 34.45
C THR A 151 -43.63 -21.68 34.09
N GLY A 152 -44.04 -22.82 33.54
CA GLY A 152 -45.46 -23.15 33.34
C GLY A 152 -46.27 -22.13 32.50
N GLU A 153 -45.62 -21.27 31.73
CA GLU A 153 -46.25 -20.23 30.91
C GLU A 153 -45.97 -20.47 29.42
N ASP A 154 -47.04 -20.70 28.65
CA ASP A 154 -47.02 -20.75 27.19
C ASP A 154 -46.99 -19.33 26.61
N GLU A 155 -45.81 -18.71 26.59
CA GLU A 155 -45.60 -17.49 25.81
C GLU A 155 -45.50 -17.85 24.32
N ARG A 156 -46.65 -17.76 23.62
CA ARG A 156 -46.70 -17.64 22.17
C ARG A 156 -45.93 -16.39 21.77
N GLU A 157 -44.74 -16.59 21.21
CA GLU A 157 -43.89 -15.53 20.65
C GLU A 157 -44.71 -14.59 19.77
N GLY A 158 -44.82 -13.35 20.24
CA GLY A 158 -45.59 -12.29 19.63
C GLY A 158 -45.15 -12.00 18.20
N ARG A 159 -46.16 -11.70 17.37
CA ARG A 159 -46.05 -11.21 16.00
C ARG A 159 -45.03 -10.08 15.89
N ILE A 160 -43.90 -10.35 15.22
CA ILE A 160 -43.03 -9.30 14.68
C ILE A 160 -43.57 -8.93 13.28
N TRP A 161 -44.70 -8.25 13.27
CA TRP A 161 -45.23 -7.58 12.09
C TRP A 161 -44.55 -6.18 12.00
N MET A 162 -44.04 -5.81 10.82
CA MET A 162 -43.34 -4.55 10.47
C MET A 162 -41.90 -4.36 11.00
N LYS A 163 -40.94 -5.14 10.51
CA LYS A 163 -39.58 -4.63 10.27
C LYS A 163 -39.17 -5.00 8.85
N SER A 164 -38.66 -4.05 8.07
CA SER A 164 -38.22 -4.35 6.71
C SER A 164 -37.04 -5.33 6.73
N ALA A 165 -36.94 -6.22 5.75
CA ALA A 165 -35.86 -7.22 5.66
C ALA A 165 -34.46 -6.57 5.68
N ALA A 166 -34.35 -5.33 5.20
CA ALA A 166 -33.11 -4.55 5.20
C ALA A 166 -32.68 -4.13 6.62
N GLU A 167 -33.64 -3.77 7.47
CA GLU A 167 -33.38 -3.39 8.87
C GLU A 167 -32.96 -4.59 9.71
N LYS A 168 -33.63 -5.73 9.52
CA LYS A 168 -33.29 -6.98 10.20
C LYS A 168 -31.86 -7.42 9.87
N LYS A 169 -31.47 -7.36 8.59
CA LYS A 169 -30.12 -7.70 8.13
C LYS A 169 -29.05 -6.73 8.65
N LYS A 170 -29.38 -5.44 8.82
CA LYS A 170 -28.48 -4.43 9.38
C LYS A 170 -28.26 -4.64 10.88
N GLU A 171 -29.32 -4.98 11.60
CA GLU A 171 -29.30 -5.27 13.04
C GLU A 171 -28.51 -6.55 13.33
N GLU A 172 -28.70 -7.60 12.51
CA GLU A 172 -27.94 -8.85 12.56
C GLU A 172 -26.45 -8.66 12.23
N LYS A 173 -26.12 -7.81 11.24
CA LYS A 173 -24.72 -7.48 10.93
C LYS A 173 -24.05 -6.68 12.05
N LYS A 174 -24.82 -5.84 12.76
CA LYS A 174 -24.33 -5.12 13.95
C LYS A 174 -24.10 -6.08 15.12
N SER A 175 -25.01 -7.00 15.38
CA SER A 175 -24.86 -7.99 16.47
C SER A 175 -23.70 -8.96 16.20
N GLN A 176 -23.53 -9.45 14.96
CA GLN A 176 -22.38 -10.28 14.59
C GLN A 176 -21.04 -9.54 14.74
N ASN A 177 -20.98 -8.27 14.34
CA ASN A 177 -19.78 -7.46 14.53
C ASN A 177 -19.48 -7.19 16.01
N ALA A 178 -20.51 -7.03 16.85
CA ALA A 178 -20.35 -6.89 18.29
C ALA A 178 -19.81 -8.20 18.91
N LEU A 179 -20.36 -9.35 18.51
CA LEU A 179 -19.89 -10.67 18.94
C LEU A 179 -18.43 -10.91 18.52
N ARG A 180 -18.07 -10.56 17.29
CA ARG A 180 -16.70 -10.68 16.79
C ARG A 180 -15.71 -9.79 17.54
N LYS A 181 -16.12 -8.60 17.95
CA LYS A 181 -15.29 -7.72 18.79
C LYS A 181 -15.10 -8.29 20.20
N LEU A 182 -16.14 -8.87 20.78
CA LEU A 182 -16.09 -9.47 22.11
C LEU A 182 -15.22 -10.73 22.12
N THR A 183 -15.34 -11.60 21.13
CA THR A 183 -14.49 -12.81 20.96
C THR A 183 -13.01 -12.44 20.79
N LEU A 184 -12.69 -11.50 19.89
CA LEU A 184 -11.32 -10.99 19.73
C LEU A 184 -10.76 -10.33 21.00
N LYS A 185 -11.62 -9.72 21.83
CA LYS A 185 -11.21 -9.13 23.10
C LYS A 185 -10.94 -10.22 24.16
N LYS A 186 -11.77 -11.25 24.20
CA LYS A 186 -11.62 -12.41 25.09
C LYS A 186 -10.35 -13.21 24.75
N GLU A 187 -10.10 -13.44 23.46
CA GLU A 187 -8.89 -14.11 22.95
C GLU A 187 -7.61 -13.33 23.28
N LYS A 188 -7.65 -11.98 23.19
CA LYS A 188 -6.53 -11.12 23.61
C LYS A 188 -6.30 -11.06 25.12
N GLN A 189 -7.33 -11.33 25.92
CA GLN A 189 -7.25 -11.38 27.39
C GLN A 189 -6.77 -12.76 27.88
N GLN A 190 -7.03 -13.82 27.11
CA GLN A 190 -6.61 -15.19 27.44
C GLN A 190 -5.19 -15.54 26.96
N LYS A 191 -4.61 -14.77 26.03
CA LYS A 191 -3.23 -14.98 25.57
C LYS A 191 -2.22 -14.70 26.69
N THR A 192 -1.32 -15.64 26.93
CA THR A 192 -0.22 -15.48 27.88
C THR A 192 0.78 -14.41 27.38
N PRO A 193 1.63 -13.86 28.27
CA PRO A 193 2.65 -12.89 27.85
C PRO A 193 3.62 -13.44 26.80
N GLU A 194 3.90 -14.74 26.84
CA GLU A 194 4.79 -15.45 25.91
C GLU A 194 4.16 -15.58 24.51
N ASP A 195 2.88 -15.96 24.43
CA ASP A 195 2.14 -16.01 23.16
C ASP A 195 2.09 -14.64 22.45
N ARG A 196 1.99 -13.57 23.25
CA ARG A 196 1.98 -12.20 22.73
C ARG A 196 3.36 -11.75 22.23
N ALA A 197 4.44 -12.29 22.81
CA ALA A 197 5.79 -12.07 22.32
C ALA A 197 6.02 -12.83 21.00
N ALA A 198 5.61 -14.11 20.95
CA ALA A 198 5.67 -14.93 19.75
C ALA A 198 4.88 -14.33 18.57
N GLU A 199 3.67 -13.79 18.81
CA GLU A 199 2.88 -13.13 17.77
C GLU A 199 3.57 -11.87 17.22
N LYS A 200 4.26 -11.10 18.08
CA LYS A 200 5.04 -9.92 17.67
C LYS A 200 6.29 -10.32 16.88
N GLU A 201 6.98 -11.38 17.30
CA GLU A 201 8.15 -11.91 16.60
C GLU A 201 7.78 -12.45 15.22
N ALA A 202 6.70 -13.24 15.13
CA ALA A 202 6.16 -13.70 13.85
C ALA A 202 5.76 -12.53 12.94
N ALA A 203 5.13 -11.49 13.49
CA ALA A 203 4.80 -10.28 12.72
C ALA A 203 6.05 -9.51 12.27
N TYR A 204 7.12 -9.51 13.06
CA TYR A 204 8.40 -8.90 12.71
C TYR A 204 9.12 -9.69 11.60
N GLN A 205 9.18 -11.02 11.72
CA GLN A 205 9.75 -11.90 10.71
C GLN A 205 9.00 -11.78 9.38
N ALA A 206 7.66 -11.77 9.41
CA ALA A 206 6.83 -11.54 8.23
C ALA A 206 7.12 -10.19 7.55
N ARG A 207 7.41 -9.14 8.33
CA ARG A 207 7.81 -7.82 7.80
C ARG A 207 9.22 -7.86 7.19
N GLN A 208 10.15 -8.59 7.79
CA GLN A 208 11.50 -8.76 7.25
C GLN A 208 11.46 -9.51 5.91
N ILE A 209 10.71 -10.61 5.83
CA ILE A 209 10.52 -11.38 4.59
C ILE A 209 9.91 -10.49 3.49
N LYS A 210 8.87 -9.71 3.81
CA LYS A 210 8.24 -8.77 2.87
C LYS A 210 9.17 -7.65 2.41
N LYS A 211 10.13 -7.23 3.24
CA LYS A 211 11.17 -6.26 2.85
C LYS A 211 12.24 -6.89 1.97
N ALA A 212 12.64 -8.12 2.25
CA ALA A 212 13.62 -8.87 1.45
C ALA A 212 13.09 -9.19 0.04
N HIS A 213 11.81 -9.56 -0.06
CA HIS A 213 11.14 -9.83 -1.33
C HIS A 213 10.69 -8.59 -2.11
N LYS A 214 10.90 -7.38 -1.60
CA LYS A 214 10.61 -6.17 -2.37
C LYS A 214 11.64 -6.04 -3.50
N PRO A 215 11.22 -6.02 -4.77
CA PRO A 215 12.15 -5.88 -5.88
C PRO A 215 12.93 -4.56 -5.75
N LYS A 216 14.26 -4.64 -5.89
CA LYS A 216 15.10 -3.45 -5.94
C LYS A 216 14.72 -2.66 -7.20
N ARG A 217 14.65 -1.34 -7.08
CA ARG A 217 14.37 -0.46 -8.24
C ARG A 217 15.47 -0.69 -9.28
N MET A 218 15.10 -1.14 -10.47
CA MET A 218 16.04 -1.27 -11.58
C MET A 218 16.63 0.11 -11.89
N ARG A 219 17.96 0.20 -11.96
CA ARG A 219 18.66 1.38 -12.49
C ARG A 219 18.68 1.23 -14.01
N ALA A 220 18.28 2.28 -14.72
CA ALA A 220 18.13 2.28 -16.18
C ALA A 220 19.46 2.40 -16.94
N ILE A 221 20.57 2.61 -16.25
CA ILE A 221 21.91 2.77 -16.82
C ILE A 221 22.84 1.85 -16.02
N VAL A 222 23.43 0.88 -16.71
CA VAL A 222 24.59 0.12 -16.22
C VAL A 222 25.79 0.96 -16.64
N GLU A 223 26.29 1.81 -15.75
CA GLU A 223 27.65 2.31 -15.91
C GLU A 223 28.58 1.27 -15.28
N ASP A 224 29.55 0.81 -16.07
CA ASP A 224 30.67 -0.01 -15.63
C ASP A 224 31.56 0.79 -14.68
N ASP A 225 31.13 0.94 -13.43
CA ASP A 225 32.02 1.35 -12.35
C ASP A 225 32.88 0.13 -11.97
N PRO A 226 34.22 0.17 -12.16
CA PRO A 226 35.07 -0.92 -11.72
C PRO A 226 34.94 -1.08 -10.20
N LYS A 227 34.92 -2.34 -9.74
CA LYS A 227 34.84 -2.76 -8.33
C LYS A 227 35.95 -2.11 -7.49
N GLY A 228 35.78 -0.87 -7.09
CA GLY A 228 36.57 -0.19 -6.08
C GLY A 228 35.82 -0.22 -4.76
N LYS A 229 36.38 -0.89 -3.74
CA LYS A 229 36.00 -0.70 -2.33
C LYS A 229 36.20 0.77 -1.97
N ARG A 230 35.21 1.63 -2.25
CA ARG A 230 35.21 3.00 -1.76
C ARG A 230 34.69 2.98 -0.34
N ASN A 231 35.63 3.04 0.61
CA ASN A 231 35.40 3.53 1.96
C ASN A 231 34.87 4.98 1.88
N GLY A 232 33.59 5.12 1.52
CA GLY A 232 32.88 6.38 1.57
C GLY A 232 32.64 6.71 3.03
N LYS A 233 33.41 7.66 3.58
CA LYS A 233 33.10 8.38 4.82
C LYS A 233 31.58 8.56 4.89
N LYS A 234 30.94 7.87 5.84
CA LYS A 234 29.50 8.01 6.09
C LYS A 234 29.22 9.49 6.31
N ARG A 235 28.67 10.17 5.30
CA ARG A 235 28.14 11.53 5.47
C ARG A 235 27.16 11.45 6.63
N LYS A 236 27.40 12.23 7.70
CA LYS A 236 26.49 12.33 8.84
C LYS A 236 25.14 12.79 8.28
N LYS A 237 24.17 11.88 8.23
CA LYS A 237 22.80 12.21 7.83
C LYS A 237 22.14 12.87 9.04
N SER A 238 22.33 14.18 9.21
CA SER A 238 21.49 14.96 10.11
C SER A 238 20.12 15.13 9.44
N SER A 239 19.29 14.09 9.47
CA SER A 239 17.87 14.27 9.19
C SER A 239 17.20 14.71 10.49
N PHE A 240 16.38 15.75 10.41
CA PHE A 240 15.61 16.27 11.54
C PHE A 240 14.83 15.17 12.28
N VAL A 241 14.35 14.17 11.53
CA VAL A 241 13.64 13.01 12.07
C VAL A 241 14.53 12.15 12.97
N ASP A 242 15.80 11.94 12.59
CA ASP A 242 16.75 11.13 13.39
C ASP A 242 17.04 11.80 14.74
N HIS A 243 17.09 13.13 14.78
CA HIS A 243 17.23 13.90 16.02
C HIS A 243 16.03 13.80 16.96
N LEU A 244 14.83 13.57 16.42
CA LEU A 244 13.61 13.38 17.20
C LEU A 244 13.44 11.93 17.69
N THR A 245 14.02 10.96 16.97
CA THR A 245 13.86 9.54 17.30
C THR A 245 15.06 8.92 18.02
N ASP A 246 16.19 9.61 18.10
CA ASP A 246 17.38 9.14 18.82
C ASP A 246 17.26 9.38 20.33
N THR A 247 17.09 8.29 21.10
CA THR A 247 17.02 8.27 22.57
C THR A 247 18.37 8.03 23.25
N SER A 248 19.49 8.07 22.51
CA SER A 248 20.81 7.90 23.09
C SER A 248 21.11 8.95 24.16
N SER A 249 21.91 8.58 25.17
CA SER A 249 22.31 9.50 26.25
C SER A 249 22.98 10.78 25.75
N ARG A 250 23.62 10.72 24.57
CA ARG A 250 24.27 11.85 23.91
C ARG A 250 23.26 12.80 23.26
N SER A 251 22.20 12.29 22.64
CA SER A 251 21.08 13.09 22.12
C SER A 251 20.38 13.87 23.24
N VAL A 252 20.04 13.18 24.33
CA VAL A 252 19.38 13.79 25.50
C VAL A 252 20.25 14.88 26.16
N LYS A 253 21.56 14.66 26.26
CA LYS A 253 22.50 15.68 26.77
C LYS A 253 22.54 16.91 25.88
N ARG A 254 22.53 16.75 24.55
CA ARG A 254 22.50 17.88 23.61
C ARG A 254 21.22 18.71 23.72
N PHE A 255 20.05 18.08 23.89
CA PHE A 255 18.80 18.82 24.12
C PHE A 255 18.78 19.54 25.47
N ARG A 256 19.33 18.93 26.52
CA ARG A 256 19.38 19.55 27.87
C ARG A 256 20.37 20.71 27.98
N TYR A 257 21.56 20.57 27.40
CA TYR A 257 22.65 21.53 27.61
C TYR A 257 22.88 22.48 26.42
N GLY A 258 22.31 22.15 25.26
CA GLY A 258 22.48 22.84 23.98
C GLY A 258 23.56 22.21 23.09
N PRO A 259 23.74 22.74 21.86
CA PRO A 259 24.78 22.30 20.93
C PRO A 259 26.21 22.38 21.53
N GLU A 260 27.12 21.50 21.09
CA GLU A 260 28.52 21.46 21.57
C GLU A 260 29.43 22.50 20.87
N ASP A 261 28.88 23.32 19.97
CA ASP A 261 29.62 24.30 19.17
C ASP A 261 30.25 25.40 20.06
N GLU A 262 31.48 25.79 19.74
CA GLU A 262 32.26 26.76 20.54
C GLU A 262 31.59 28.13 20.64
N GLU A 263 30.94 28.57 19.56
CA GLU A 263 30.18 29.82 19.51
C GLU A 263 29.01 29.81 20.50
N PHE A 264 28.27 28.71 20.58
CA PHE A 264 27.15 28.57 21.52
C PHE A 264 27.63 28.51 22.97
N ARG A 265 28.75 27.83 23.22
CA ARG A 265 29.37 27.80 24.56
C ARG A 265 29.82 29.19 25.01
N LYS A 266 30.42 29.97 24.10
CA LYS A 266 30.85 31.35 24.38
C LYS A 266 29.65 32.26 24.65
N ALA A 267 28.63 32.23 23.79
CA ALA A 267 27.39 33.00 23.97
C ALA A 267 26.67 32.66 25.29
N LYS A 268 26.63 31.37 25.68
CA LYS A 268 26.05 30.93 26.97
C LYS A 268 26.85 31.45 28.16
N GLN A 269 28.17 31.49 28.07
CA GLN A 269 29.02 32.08 29.11
C GLN A 269 28.81 33.60 29.22
N ASP A 270 28.67 34.29 28.09
CA ASP A 270 28.47 35.74 28.06
C ASP A 270 27.10 36.13 28.64
N GLN A 271 26.04 35.39 28.31
CA GLN A 271 24.73 35.55 28.95
C GLN A 271 24.78 35.30 30.47
N LYS A 272 25.53 34.28 30.92
CA LYS A 272 25.71 34.01 32.36
C LYS A 272 26.47 35.14 33.07
N LYS A 273 27.43 35.78 32.40
CA LYS A 273 28.14 36.96 32.92
C LYS A 273 27.22 38.17 33.02
N GLN A 274 26.40 38.43 31.99
CA GLN A 274 25.42 39.53 32.01
C GLN A 274 24.34 39.34 33.09
N GLY A 275 23.85 38.12 33.29
CA GLY A 275 22.91 37.81 34.37
C GLY A 275 23.49 38.00 35.77
N LYS A 276 24.77 37.67 35.98
CA LYS A 276 25.49 37.94 37.24
C LYS A 276 25.70 39.44 37.50
N LEU A 277 25.92 40.25 36.47
CA LEU A 277 26.00 41.71 36.62
C LEU A 277 24.64 42.30 37.04
N LYS A 278 23.54 41.84 36.43
CA LYS A 278 22.18 42.33 36.75
C LYS A 278 21.71 41.97 38.17
N ASN A 279 22.12 40.82 38.71
CA ASN A 279 21.76 40.40 40.07
C ASN A 279 22.65 40.97 41.20
N ARG A 280 23.74 41.68 40.88
CA ARG A 280 24.55 42.40 41.88
C ARG A 280 24.02 43.81 42.20
N GLY A 281 22.99 44.28 41.50
CA GLY A 281 22.39 45.62 41.66
C GLY A 281 21.00 45.63 42.28
N ARG A 282 20.54 44.52 42.88
CA ARG A 282 19.30 44.46 43.68
C ARG A 282 19.64 43.99 45.09
N LYS A 283 20.07 44.94 45.91
CA LYS A 283 19.91 44.96 47.36
C LYS A 283 19.17 46.25 47.69
#